data_AF-A0A3D0V3U6-F1
#
_entry.id   AF-A0A3D0V3U6-F1
#
_cell.length_a   1.000
_cell.length_b   1.000
_cell.length_c   1.000
_cell.angle_alpha   90.00
_cell.angle_beta   90.00
_cell.angle_gamma   90.00
#
_symmetry.space_group_name_H-M   'P 1'
#
loop_
_entity.id
_entity.type
_entity.pdbx_description
1 polymer ?
#
loop_
_entity_poly.entity_id
_entity_poly.type
_entity_poly.pdbx_seq_one_letter_code
_entity_poly.pdbx_strand_id
1 'polypeptide(L)' 'MTESAKPHWYGKILSSANSLAEEFGLDDFSTKRLRDYAVSIAKEQYQVGNKCGAAWAFQQARQRSGT' A
#
# COMPACT_ATOMS: atom_id res chain seq x y z
N MET A 1 -1.40 -15.72 -19.05
CA MET A 1 -1.83 -14.62 -18.16
C MET A 1 -1.32 -14.95 -16.77
N THR A 2 -0.25 -14.29 -16.32
CA THR A 2 0.30 -14.53 -14.99
C THR A 2 -0.68 -13.95 -13.98
N GLU A 3 -1.35 -14.84 -13.24
CA GLU A 3 -2.18 -14.51 -12.11
C GLU A 3 -1.36 -13.60 -11.18
N SER A 4 -1.68 -12.30 -11.17
CA SER A 4 -0.93 -11.29 -10.42
C SER A 4 -1.12 -11.61 -8.94
N ALA A 5 -0.19 -12.37 -8.38
CA ALA A 5 -0.15 -12.70 -6.97
C ALA A 5 -0.32 -11.40 -6.19
N LYS A 6 -1.43 -11.28 -5.44
CA LYS A 6 -1.74 -10.07 -4.68
C LYS A 6 -0.52 -9.74 -3.82
N PRO A 7 -0.02 -8.50 -3.86
CA PRO A 7 1.22 -8.16 -3.20
C PRO A 7 1.10 -8.46 -1.70
N HIS A 8 2.16 -9.04 -1.11
CA HIS A 8 2.13 -9.59 0.24
C HIS A 8 1.63 -8.61 1.32
N TRP A 9 1.84 -7.30 1.13
CA TRP A 9 1.34 -6.26 2.03
C TRP A 9 -0.20 -6.19 2.06
N TYR A 10 -0.88 -6.47 0.94
CA TYR A 10 -2.33 -6.38 0.83
C TYR A 10 -3.04 -7.38 1.76
N GLY A 11 -2.57 -8.63 1.76
CA GLY A 11 -3.11 -9.67 2.65
C GLY A 11 -2.90 -9.34 4.12
N LYS A 12 -1.73 -8.78 4.48
CA LYS A 12 -1.44 -8.35 5.85
C LYS A 12 -2.38 -7.26 6.33
N ILE A 13 -2.62 -6.22 5.51
CA ILE A 13 -3.53 -5.13 5.88
C ILE A 13 -4.95 -5.64 6.11
N LEU A 14 -5.47 -6.51 5.23
CA LEU A 14 -6.80 -7.07 5.41
C LEU A 14 -6.90 -7.93 6.67
N SER A 15 -5.89 -8.76 6.95
CA SER A 15 -5.86 -9.58 8.16
C SER A 15 -5.87 -8.72 9.41
N SER A 16 -5.01 -7.70 9.50
CA SER A 16 -4.95 -6.81 10.65
C SER A 16 -6.22 -5.98 10.81
N ALA A 17 -6.81 -5.49 9.71
CA ALA A 17 -8.07 -4.75 9.75
C ALA A 17 -9.23 -5.62 10.25
N ASN A 18 -9.29 -6.90 9.86
CA ASN A 18 -10.29 -7.84 10.39
C ASN A 18 -10.08 -8.11 11.88
N SER A 19 -8.83 -8.37 12.32
CA SER A 19 -8.54 -8.60 13.75
C SER A 19 -8.93 -7.39 14.62
N LEU A 20 -8.65 -6.17 14.16
CA LEU A 20 -9.07 -4.95 14.85
C LEU A 20 -10.59 -4.80 14.85
N ALA A 21 -11.25 -5.13 13.74
CA ALA A 21 -12.71 -5.08 13.67
C ALA A 21 -13.36 -6.04 14.67
N GLU A 22 -12.83 -7.25 14.81
CA GLU A 22 -13.27 -8.21 15.82
C GLU A 22 -13.01 -7.70 17.25
N GLU A 23 -11.82 -7.16 17.51
CA GLU A 23 -11.45 -6.62 18.84
C GLU A 23 -12.36 -5.47 19.28
N PHE A 24 -12.78 -4.61 18.34
CA PHE A 24 -13.68 -3.49 18.62
C PHE A 24 -15.17 -3.80 18.43
N GLY A 25 -15.52 -5.04 18.06
CA GLY A 25 -16.92 -5.44 17.85
C GLY A 25 -17.60 -4.68 16.71
N LEU A 26 -16.87 -4.36 15.64
CA LEU A 26 -17.42 -3.68 14.47
C LEU A 26 -18.40 -4.59 13.71
N ASP A 27 -19.45 -4.01 13.18
CA ASP A 27 -20.36 -4.69 12.26
C ASP A 27 -19.72 -4.88 10.87
N ASP A 28 -20.33 -5.71 10.03
CA ASP A 28 -19.82 -6.02 8.69
C ASP A 28 -19.62 -4.78 7.82
N PHE A 29 -20.52 -3.80 7.96
CA PHE A 29 -20.46 -2.56 7.21
C PHE A 29 -19.24 -1.72 7.62
N SER A 30 -19.04 -1.50 8.92
CA SER A 30 -17.91 -0.74 9.45
C SER A 30 -16.59 -1.46 9.22
N THR A 31 -16.58 -2.79 9.31
CA THR A 31 -15.43 -3.64 8.99
C THR A 31 -15.03 -3.49 7.52
N LYS A 32 -16.00 -3.51 6.60
CA LYS A 32 -15.74 -3.25 5.19
C LYS A 32 -15.16 -1.85 4.99
N ARG A 33 -15.74 -0.83 5.62
CA ARG A 33 -15.25 0.55 5.51
C ARG A 33 -13.83 0.72 6.04
N LEU A 34 -13.49 0.06 7.15
CA LEU A 34 -12.15 0.05 7.72
C LEU A 34 -11.12 -0.56 6.74
N ARG A 35 -11.45 -1.71 6.14
CA ARG A 35 -10.59 -2.34 5.13
C ARG A 35 -10.39 -1.45 3.91
N ASP A 36 -11.47 -0.89 3.38
CA ASP A 36 -11.43 -0.04 2.19
C ASP A 36 -10.55 1.20 2.44
N TYR A 37 -10.69 1.83 3.61
CA TYR A 37 -9.86 2.96 4.02
C TYR A 37 -8.39 2.60 4.20
N ALA A 38 -8.08 1.50 4.91
CA ALA A 38 -6.69 1.08 5.12
C ALA A 38 -5.98 0.76 3.79
N VAL A 39 -6.70 0.10 2.87
CA VAL A 39 -6.20 -0.21 1.52
C VAL A 39 -6.01 1.06 0.69
N SER A 40 -6.89 2.06 0.78
CA SER A 40 -6.75 3.31 0.00
C SER A 40 -5.50 4.06 0.42
N ILE A 41 -5.27 4.24 1.73
CA ILE A 41 -4.07 4.89 2.26
C ILE A 41 -2.81 4.12 1.83
N ALA A 42 -2.81 2.79 1.94
CA ALA A 42 -1.66 1.99 1.54
C ALA A 42 -1.33 2.14 0.03
N LYS A 43 -2.35 2.20 -0.83
CA LYS A 43 -2.16 2.43 -2.27
C LYS A 43 -1.59 3.82 -2.55
N GLU A 44 -2.11 4.85 -1.89
CA GLU A 44 -1.60 6.22 -2.03
C GLU A 44 -0.14 6.32 -1.62
N GLN A 45 0.21 5.79 -0.45
CA GLN A 45 1.59 5.80 0.04
C GLN A 45 2.53 4.99 -0.84
N TYR A 46 2.08 3.85 -1.38
CA TYR A 46 2.85 3.07 -2.35
C TYR A 46 3.14 3.86 -3.63
N GLN A 47 2.14 4.57 -4.15
CA GLN A 47 2.31 5.42 -5.34
C GLN A 47 3.27 6.59 -5.08
N VAL A 48 3.14 7.25 -3.92
CA VAL A 48 4.04 8.33 -3.51
C VAL A 48 5.47 7.82 -3.36
N GLY A 49 5.66 6.70 -2.68
CA GLY A 49 6.97 6.06 -2.53
C GLY A 49 7.62 5.73 -3.87
N ASN A 50 6.87 5.17 -4.82
CA ASN A 50 7.36 4.90 -6.17
C ASN A 50 7.77 6.18 -6.92
N LYS A 51 6.98 7.26 -6.81
CA LYS A 51 7.31 8.56 -7.43
C LYS A 51 8.60 9.14 -6.85
N CYS A 52 8.73 9.13 -5.52
CA CYS A 52 9.93 9.62 -4.84
C CYS A 52 11.17 8.79 -5.19
N GLY A 53 11.04 7.46 -5.21
CA GLY A 53 12.14 6.56 -5.59
C GLY A 53 12.60 6.75 -7.03
N ALA A 54 11.66 6.90 -7.98
CA ALA A 54 11.99 7.20 -9.36
C ALA A 54 12.68 8.56 -9.51
N ALA A 55 12.15 9.61 -8.87
CA ALA A 55 12.77 10.94 -8.88
C ALA A 55 14.20 10.91 -8.33
N TRP A 56 14.42 10.21 -7.21
CA TRP A 56 15.75 10.01 -6.64
C TRP A 56 16.69 9.27 -7.60
N ALA A 57 16.23 8.17 -8.21
CA ALA A 57 17.03 7.40 -9.16
C ALA A 57 17.44 8.23 -10.38
N PHE A 58 16.54 9.05 -10.94
CA PHE A 58 16.83 9.95 -12.04
C PHE A 58 17.80 11.07 -11.63
N GLN A 59 17.66 11.61 -10.43
CA GLN A 59 18.59 12.60 -9.89
C GLN A 59 20.01 12.02 -9.77
N GLN A 60 20.15 10.80 -9.23
CA GLN A 60 21.43 10.10 -9.12
C GLN A 60 22.03 9.79 -10.50
N ALA A 61 21.20 9.38 -11.47
CA ALA A 61 21.67 9.15 -12.83
C ALA A 61 22.22 10.44 -13.48
N ARG A 62 21.52 11.57 -13.33
CA ARG A 62 22.00 12.88 -13.81
C ARG A 62 23.32 13.30 -13.19
N GLN A 63 23.49 13.10 -11.88
CA GLN A 63 24.76 13.40 -11.19
C GLN A 63 25.91 12.50 -11.68
N ARG A 64 25.63 11.22 -12.00
CA ARG A 64 26.63 10.28 -12.51
C ARG A 64 26.99 10.50 -13.98
N SER A 65 26.07 11.02 -14.79
CA SER A 65 26.27 11.29 -16.22
C SER A 65 26.91 12.66 -16.50
N GLY A 66 27.12 13.49 -15.48
CA GLY A 66 27.84 14.77 -15.59
C GLY A 66 29.35 14.62 -15.37
N THR A 67 30.08 14.40 -16.46
CA THR A 67 31.35 15.10 -16.75
C THR A 67 31.04 16.53 -17.18
#